data_AF-A0A7S1ZB26-F1
#
_entry.id   AF-A0A7S1ZB26-F1
#
_cell.length_a   1.000
_cell.length_b   1.000
_cell.length_c   1.000
_cell.angle_alpha   90.00
_cell.angle_beta   90.00
_cell.angle_gamma   90.00
#
_symmetry.space_group_name_H-M   'P 1'
#
loop_
_entity.id
_entity.type
_entity.pdbx_description
1 polymer ?
#
loop_
_entity_poly.entity_id
_entity_poly.type
_entity_poly.pdbx_seq_one_letter_code
_entity_poly.pdbx_strand_id
1 'polypeptide(L)'
;LRYSQVAPLDMFSEKNTGTNMPAQVDIFADGPGDEYSFLFMAKGGGSANKTFLYQQTKALLNTGSLEKFLEDNIKTIGTSACPPYHLAIVIGGLSAEQTLKSVKLASAKYYDDLP
;
A
#
# COMPACT_ATOMS: atom_id res chain seq x y z
N LEU A 1 21.16 -4.89 5.74
CA LEU A 1 20.40 -4.31 4.59
C LEU A 1 20.69 -5.14 3.34
N ARG A 2 19.90 -4.98 2.26
CA ARG A 2 20.11 -5.70 0.99
C ARG A 2 19.72 -4.80 -0.19
N TYR A 3 20.55 -4.76 -1.23
CA TYR A 3 20.23 -4.07 -2.49
C TYR A 3 19.17 -4.84 -3.25
N SER A 4 17.93 -4.36 -3.21
CA SER A 4 16.75 -5.06 -3.72
C SER A 4 16.07 -4.34 -4.89
N GLN A 5 16.57 -3.15 -5.27
CA GLN A 5 16.09 -2.42 -6.44
C GLN A 5 16.80 -2.90 -7.70
N VAL A 6 16.00 -3.13 -8.74
CA VAL A 6 16.44 -3.60 -10.05
C VAL A 6 16.00 -2.56 -11.08
N ALA A 7 16.94 -2.05 -11.86
CA ALA A 7 16.68 -1.05 -12.88
C ALA A 7 16.50 -1.74 -14.25
N PRO A 8 15.45 -1.39 -15.01
CA PRO A 8 15.27 -1.87 -16.37
C PRO A 8 16.28 -1.18 -17.29
N LEU A 9 16.96 -1.96 -18.14
CA LEU A 9 17.83 -1.44 -19.20
C LEU A 9 17.10 -1.44 -20.54
N ASP A 10 16.26 -2.45 -20.76
CA ASP A 10 15.23 -2.51 -21.80
C ASP A 10 14.00 -3.25 -21.24
N MET A 11 13.09 -3.72 -22.12
CA MET A 11 11.86 -4.40 -21.69
C MET A 11 12.11 -5.71 -20.92
N PHE A 12 13.20 -6.42 -21.18
CA PHE A 12 13.47 -7.75 -20.63
C PHE A 12 14.82 -7.84 -19.90
N SER A 13 15.74 -6.91 -20.13
CA SER A 13 17.04 -6.87 -19.48
C SER A 13 17.06 -5.92 -18.29
N GLU A 14 17.71 -6.36 -17.22
CA GLU A 14 17.66 -5.73 -15.91
C GLU A 14 19.02 -5.78 -15.22
N LYS A 15 19.29 -4.81 -14.34
CA LYS A 15 20.50 -4.79 -13.50
C LYS A 15 20.19 -4.29 -12.10
N ASN A 16 20.71 -4.97 -11.08
CA ASN A 16 20.66 -4.49 -9.70
C ASN A 16 21.42 -3.15 -9.57
N THR A 17 20.84 -2.18 -8.87
CA THR A 17 21.45 -0.84 -8.74
C THR A 17 22.67 -0.80 -7.81
N GLY A 18 22.94 -1.88 -7.07
CA GLY A 18 24.08 -2.01 -6.16
C GLY A 18 24.01 -1.10 -4.93
N THR A 19 22.91 -0.37 -4.75
CA THR A 19 22.77 0.68 -3.73
C THR A 19 21.40 0.67 -3.05
N ASN A 20 20.45 -0.13 -3.53
CA ASN A 20 19.03 -0.09 -3.13
C ASN A 20 18.29 1.22 -3.49
N MET A 21 18.90 2.07 -4.30
CA MET A 21 18.26 3.26 -4.89
C MET A 21 17.61 2.89 -6.24
N PRO A 22 16.63 3.68 -6.74
CA PRO A 22 16.05 4.87 -6.13
C PRO A 22 15.10 4.56 -4.97
N ALA A 23 14.96 5.51 -4.05
CA ALA A 23 13.86 5.54 -3.08
C ALA A 23 12.63 6.23 -3.70
N GLN A 24 11.43 5.80 -3.31
CA GLN A 24 10.23 6.62 -3.52
C GLN A 24 10.22 7.75 -2.49
N VAL A 25 10.15 8.99 -2.96
CA VAL A 25 10.14 10.19 -2.12
C VAL A 25 8.96 11.06 -2.53
N ASP A 26 7.93 11.07 -1.70
CA ASP A 26 6.75 11.90 -1.89
C ASP A 26 6.80 13.08 -0.92
N ILE A 27 6.91 14.30 -1.45
CA ILE A 27 6.97 15.54 -0.67
C ILE A 27 5.66 16.30 -0.88
N PHE A 28 4.98 16.62 0.21
CA PHE A 28 3.71 17.35 0.20
C PHE A 28 3.89 18.73 0.84
N ALA A 29 3.20 19.71 0.29
CA ALA A 29 2.96 20.98 0.96
C ALA A 29 1.72 20.81 1.84
N ASP A 30 1.91 20.68 3.16
CA ASP A 30 0.85 20.30 4.12
C ASP A 30 0.20 21.51 4.83
N GLY A 31 0.38 22.72 4.28
CA GLY A 31 -0.15 23.97 4.83
C GLY A 31 0.94 24.90 5.36
N PRO A 32 0.55 26.02 6.00
CA PRO A 32 1.49 26.98 6.56
C PRO A 32 2.13 26.46 7.85
N GLY A 33 3.44 26.68 8.02
CA GLY A 33 4.19 26.32 9.22
C GLY A 33 5.69 26.16 8.92
N ASP A 34 6.49 26.05 9.98
CA ASP A 34 7.96 25.92 9.92
C ASP A 34 8.43 24.53 10.39
N GLU A 35 7.59 23.51 10.24
CA GLU A 35 7.88 22.13 10.63
C GLU A 35 8.00 21.21 9.42
N TYR A 36 8.86 20.20 9.52
CA TYR A 36 9.00 19.17 8.48
C TYR A 36 8.76 17.78 9.09
N SER A 37 7.57 17.26 8.83
CA SER A 37 7.11 15.94 9.29
C SER A 37 7.40 14.85 8.27
N PHE A 38 7.81 13.67 8.74
CA PHE A 38 8.21 12.56 7.87
C PHE A 38 7.61 11.23 8.33
N LEU A 39 7.26 10.40 7.34
CA LEU A 39 7.02 8.98 7.51
C LEU A 39 8.03 8.20 6.65
N PHE A 40 8.98 7.52 7.29
CA PHE A 40 9.91 6.61 6.59
C PHE A 40 9.37 5.19 6.61
N MET A 41 9.35 4.52 5.46
CA MET A 41 8.83 3.15 5.34
C MET A 41 9.79 2.24 4.56
N ALA A 42 10.41 1.29 5.25
CA ALA A 42 11.13 0.20 4.62
C ALA A 42 10.16 -0.93 4.24
N LYS A 43 9.46 -0.78 3.10
CA LYS A 43 8.42 -1.75 2.69
C LYS A 43 9.04 -2.97 1.99
N GLY A 44 8.85 -4.16 2.58
CA GLY A 44 9.28 -5.42 1.95
C GLY A 44 8.41 -5.80 0.75
N GLY A 45 9.05 -6.30 -0.32
CA GLY A 45 8.38 -6.66 -1.58
C GLY A 45 7.23 -7.66 -1.42
N GLY A 46 7.34 -8.65 -0.53
CA GLY A 46 6.27 -9.61 -0.26
C GLY A 46 4.98 -8.93 0.24
N SER A 47 5.11 -7.96 1.16
CA SER A 47 3.98 -7.16 1.64
C SER A 47 3.51 -6.12 0.63
N ALA A 48 4.41 -5.59 -0.21
CA ALA A 48 4.04 -4.67 -1.29
C ALA A 48 3.14 -5.37 -2.33
N ASN A 49 3.47 -6.61 -2.69
CA ASN A 49 2.71 -7.45 -3.63
C ASN A 49 1.34 -7.91 -3.10
N LYS A 50 1.07 -7.73 -1.81
CA LYS A 50 -0.24 -8.00 -1.17
C LYS A 50 -1.05 -6.73 -0.94
N THR A 51 -0.85 -5.76 -1.82
CA THR A 51 -1.72 -4.58 -1.96
C THR A 51 -2.62 -4.82 -3.15
N PHE A 52 -3.94 -4.88 -2.94
CA PHE A 52 -4.91 -5.19 -3.99
C PHE A 52 -5.87 -4.02 -4.21
N LEU A 53 -6.24 -3.80 -5.47
CA LEU A 53 -7.25 -2.83 -5.88
C LEU A 53 -8.44 -3.60 -6.47
N TYR A 54 -9.63 -3.32 -5.97
CA TYR A 54 -10.86 -3.91 -6.47
C TYR A 54 -11.81 -2.81 -6.94
N GLN A 55 -12.14 -2.81 -8.22
CA GLN A 55 -13.15 -1.92 -8.77
C GLN A 55 -14.54 -2.50 -8.51
N GLN A 56 -15.31 -1.82 -7.66
CA GLN A 56 -16.62 -2.27 -7.16
C GLN A 56 -17.68 -1.20 -7.39
N THR A 57 -18.95 -1.56 -7.21
CA THR A 57 -20.08 -0.64 -7.41
C THR A 57 -20.86 -0.43 -6.12
N LYS A 58 -21.86 0.46 -6.14
CA LYS A 58 -22.75 0.72 -5.01
C LYS A 58 -23.44 -0.55 -4.48
N ALA A 59 -23.66 -1.56 -5.33
CA ALA A 59 -24.29 -2.81 -4.94
C ALA A 59 -23.52 -3.56 -3.83
N LEU A 60 -22.21 -3.37 -3.73
CA LEU A 60 -21.38 -3.98 -2.68
C LEU A 60 -21.67 -3.41 -1.29
N LEU A 61 -22.16 -2.17 -1.19
CA LEU A 61 -22.27 -1.43 0.07
C LEU A 61 -23.55 -1.79 0.84
N ASN A 62 -23.66 -3.07 1.20
CA ASN A 62 -24.61 -3.62 2.15
C ASN A 62 -23.91 -4.71 2.97
N THR A 63 -24.39 -4.97 4.19
CA THR A 63 -23.73 -5.88 5.16
C THR A 63 -23.43 -7.25 4.56
N GLY A 64 -24.42 -7.93 3.98
CA GLY A 64 -24.25 -9.29 3.47
C GLY A 64 -23.27 -9.38 2.30
N SER A 65 -23.30 -8.40 1.39
CA SER A 65 -22.40 -8.39 0.23
C SER A 65 -20.97 -8.01 0.62
N LEU A 66 -20.82 -7.02 1.52
CA LEU A 66 -19.51 -6.57 1.97
C LEU A 66 -18.80 -7.63 2.83
N GLU A 67 -19.50 -8.25 3.78
CA GLU A 67 -18.93 -9.33 4.61
C GLU A 67 -18.42 -10.48 3.75
N LYS A 68 -19.25 -10.96 2.81
CA LYS A 68 -18.86 -12.02 1.87
C LYS A 68 -17.66 -11.61 1.03
N PHE A 69 -17.66 -10.39 0.49
CA PHE A 69 -16.55 -9.87 -0.30
C PHE A 69 -15.25 -9.80 0.51
N LEU A 70 -15.30 -9.33 1.75
CA LEU A 70 -14.12 -9.27 2.62
C LEU A 70 -13.62 -10.67 2.96
N GLU A 71 -14.51 -11.59 3.33
CA GLU A 71 -14.15 -12.98 3.64
C GLU A 71 -13.44 -13.65 2.46
N ASP A 72 -14.01 -13.55 1.27
CA ASP A 72 -13.47 -14.15 0.06
C ASP A 72 -12.08 -13.57 -0.28
N ASN A 73 -11.92 -12.25 -0.20
CA ASN A 73 -10.68 -11.59 -0.60
C ASN A 73 -9.57 -11.64 0.45
N ILE A 74 -9.87 -11.57 1.76
CA ILE A 74 -8.86 -11.65 2.82
C ILE A 74 -8.15 -13.01 2.77
N LYS A 75 -8.88 -14.10 2.46
CA LYS A 75 -8.28 -15.44 2.28
C LYS A 75 -7.24 -15.47 1.15
N THR A 76 -7.40 -14.66 0.10
CA THR A 76 -6.45 -14.61 -1.04
C THR A 76 -5.09 -14.01 -0.69
N ILE A 77 -4.98 -13.28 0.43
CA ILE A 77 -3.69 -12.79 0.94
C ILE A 77 -2.78 -14.00 1.26
N GLY A 78 -3.36 -15.07 1.81
CA GLY A 78 -2.67 -16.29 2.22
C GLY A 78 -1.62 -16.03 3.29
N THR A 79 -0.58 -16.86 3.35
CA THR A 79 0.54 -16.75 4.31
C THR A 79 1.82 -16.17 3.70
N SER A 80 1.77 -15.82 2.42
CA SER A 80 2.92 -15.42 1.61
C SER A 80 3.54 -14.05 1.92
N ALA A 81 2.96 -13.29 2.86
CA ALA A 81 3.53 -12.01 3.33
C ALA A 81 3.93 -12.05 4.83
N CYS A 82 4.17 -13.24 5.39
CA CYS A 82 4.66 -13.44 6.76
C CYS A 82 3.69 -12.89 7.86
N PRO A 83 2.54 -13.56 8.11
CA PRO A 83 1.63 -13.19 9.20
C PRO A 83 2.29 -13.30 10.59
N PRO A 84 1.73 -12.67 11.66
CA PRO A 84 0.42 -11.98 11.74
C PRO A 84 0.41 -10.62 11.05
N TYR A 85 -0.71 -10.30 10.40
CA TYR A 85 -0.84 -9.10 9.58
C TYR A 85 -1.38 -7.90 10.36
N HIS A 86 -0.85 -6.71 10.06
CA HIS A 86 -1.58 -5.46 10.20
C HIS A 86 -2.43 -5.27 8.94
N LEU A 87 -3.65 -5.78 8.96
CA LEU A 87 -4.58 -5.71 7.83
C LEU A 87 -5.22 -4.31 7.77
N ALA A 88 -5.15 -3.67 6.61
CA ALA A 88 -5.84 -2.42 6.33
C ALA A 88 -6.81 -2.62 5.16
N ILE A 89 -8.01 -2.06 5.30
CA ILE A 89 -9.08 -2.09 4.29
C ILE A 89 -9.56 -0.66 4.11
N VAL A 90 -9.64 -0.21 2.86
CA VAL A 90 -10.17 1.11 2.50
C VAL A 90 -11.33 0.91 1.53
N ILE A 91 -12.49 1.49 1.84
CA ILE A 91 -13.70 1.41 1.03
C ILE A 91 -13.94 2.77 0.40
N GLY A 92 -13.89 2.84 -0.93
CA GLY A 92 -14.03 4.08 -1.70
C GLY A 92 -12.71 4.84 -1.88
N GLY A 93 -12.83 6.12 -2.22
CA GLY A 93 -11.73 7.01 -2.62
C GLY A 93 -12.09 7.80 -3.87
N LEU A 94 -11.40 8.92 -4.12
CA LEU A 94 -11.63 9.74 -5.32
C LEU A 94 -11.01 9.11 -6.57
N SER A 95 -9.95 8.33 -6.39
CA SER A 95 -9.24 7.62 -7.46
C SER A 95 -8.54 6.37 -6.92
N ALA A 96 -8.15 5.48 -7.85
CA ALA A 96 -7.48 4.22 -7.52
C ALA A 96 -6.17 4.43 -6.74
N GLU A 97 -5.33 5.35 -7.23
CA GLU A 97 -4.06 5.71 -6.62
C GLU A 97 -4.23 6.35 -5.25
N GLN A 98 -5.28 7.18 -5.05
CA GLN A 98 -5.58 7.72 -3.73
C GLN A 98 -5.99 6.61 -2.76
N THR A 99 -6.88 5.68 -3.17
CA THR A 99 -7.27 4.52 -2.35
C THR A 99 -6.05 3.67 -1.97
N LEU A 100 -5.16 3.41 -2.93
CA LEU A 100 -3.94 2.62 -2.69
C LEU A 100 -2.93 3.34 -1.79
N LYS A 101 -2.82 4.67 -1.89
CA LYS A 101 -2.03 5.47 -0.94
C LYS A 101 -2.64 5.40 0.45
N SER A 102 -3.96 5.55 0.58
CA SER A 102 -4.64 5.53 1.86
C SER A 102 -4.51 4.17 2.55
N VAL A 103 -4.69 3.05 1.84
CA VAL A 103 -4.53 1.72 2.43
C VAL A 103 -3.08 1.43 2.82
N LYS A 104 -2.10 2.00 2.09
CA LYS A 104 -0.69 1.94 2.48
C LYS A 104 -0.45 2.61 3.83
N LEU A 105 -0.93 3.84 3.99
CA LEU A 105 -0.78 4.65 5.20
C LEU A 105 -1.54 4.04 6.38
N ALA A 106 -2.77 3.56 6.15
CA ALA A 106 -3.55 2.83 7.15
C ALA A 106 -2.81 1.56 7.63
N SER A 107 -2.17 0.79 6.73
CA SER A 107 -1.38 -0.39 7.12
C SER A 107 -0.15 -0.06 7.96
N ALA A 108 0.25 1.21 7.98
CA ALA A 108 1.35 1.75 8.78
C ALA A 108 0.86 2.52 10.01
N LYS A 109 -0.44 2.44 10.34
CA LYS A 109 -1.08 3.10 11.48
C LYS A 109 -1.02 4.63 11.44
N TYR A 110 -0.76 5.21 10.27
CA TYR A 110 -0.67 6.66 10.10
C TYR A 110 -2.02 7.36 10.34
N TYR A 111 -3.12 6.61 10.22
CA TYR A 111 -4.48 7.12 10.35
C TYR A 111 -5.20 6.62 11.62
N ASP A 112 -4.47 6.12 12.62
CA ASP A 112 -5.08 5.58 13.85
C ASP A 112 -5.87 6.64 14.65
N ASP A 113 -5.55 7.93 14.46
CA ASP A 113 -6.19 9.06 15.17
C ASP A 113 -7.31 9.75 14.34
N LEU A 114 -7.75 9.16 13.22
CA LEU A 114 -8.91 9.69 12.48
C LEU A 114 -10.22 9.50 13.29
N PRO A 115 -11.25 10.37 13.08
CA PRO A 115 -12.55 10.27 13.76
C PRO A 115 -13.33 8.96 13.52
#